data_AF-A0A1B1NB10-F1
#
_entry.id   AF-A0A1B1NB10-F1
#
_cell.length_a   1.000
_cell.length_b   1.000
_cell.length_c   1.000
_cell.angle_alpha   90.00
_cell.angle_beta   90.00
_cell.angle_gamma   90.00
#
_symmetry.space_group_name_H-M   'P 1'
#
loop_
_entity.id
_entity.type
_entity.pdbx_description
1 polymer ?
#
loop_
_entity_poly.entity_id
_entity_poly.type
_entity_poly.pdbx_seq_one_letter_code
_entity_poly.pdbx_strand_id
1 'polypeptide(L)'
;MRAGDLAGLTESPREGIDRPLAAALAVRGRWWRGRLRLTLEVHGACVGERSRGLELSLRTRGEDTTTTVDLGRPRSLDQPAGRPAVSVFRVDVPGSALAARGRTFFDLSVHVAGDGGTERVRVAAPLQSVLPEPRRGARVYSTVHGNLSVQVVGR
;
A
#
# COMPACT_ATOMS: atom_id res chain seq x y z
N MET A 1 26.06 37.72 21.64
CA MET A 1 25.30 36.56 21.12
C MET A 1 24.29 37.12 20.13
N ARG A 2 24.50 36.93 18.82
CA ARG A 2 23.61 37.48 17.77
C ARG A 2 22.51 36.47 17.48
N ALA A 3 21.26 36.94 17.37
CA ALA A 3 20.14 36.19 16.83
C ALA A 3 20.45 35.88 15.35
N GLY A 4 20.79 34.63 15.05
CA GLY A 4 21.21 34.22 13.70
C GLY A 4 21.52 32.73 13.56
N ASP A 5 21.86 32.02 14.64
CA ASP A 5 22.32 30.62 14.58
C ASP A 5 21.19 29.57 14.63
N LEU A 6 20.00 29.89 14.10
CA LEU A 6 18.86 28.96 14.03
C LEU A 6 18.50 28.55 12.59
N ALA A 7 19.36 28.87 11.61
CA ALA A 7 19.16 28.51 10.21
C ALA A 7 19.85 27.19 9.78
N GLY A 8 20.42 26.44 10.73
CA GLY A 8 21.14 25.18 10.46
C GLY A 8 20.32 23.89 10.58
N LEU A 9 19.02 23.97 10.87
CA LEU A 9 18.16 22.79 11.13
C LEU A 9 17.16 22.45 10.01
N THR A 10 17.16 23.23 8.93
CA THR A 10 16.43 22.95 7.69
C THR A 10 17.52 22.68 6.66
N GLU A 11 17.89 21.46 6.34
CA GLU A 11 17.13 20.58 5.47
C GLU A 11 17.91 19.27 5.46
N SER A 12 17.50 18.26 6.23
CA SER A 12 17.83 16.91 5.77
C SER A 12 17.19 16.77 4.40
N PRO A 13 17.94 16.46 3.32
CA PRO A 13 17.36 16.37 1.99
C PRO A 13 16.27 15.31 2.06
N ARG A 14 15.00 15.75 1.97
CA ARG A 14 13.82 14.89 2.14
C ARG A 14 13.86 13.67 1.23
N GLU A 15 14.51 13.79 0.07
CA GLU A 15 14.79 12.67 -0.83
C GLU A 15 15.47 11.48 -0.13
N GLY A 16 16.42 11.71 0.78
CA GLY A 16 17.08 10.63 1.54
C GLY A 16 16.24 10.07 2.69
N ILE A 17 15.20 10.79 3.13
CA ILE A 17 14.29 10.36 4.19
C ILE A 17 13.09 9.60 3.59
N ASP A 18 12.52 10.10 2.49
CA ASP A 18 11.35 9.52 1.84
C ASP A 18 11.69 8.31 0.97
N ARG A 19 12.98 7.98 0.83
CA ARG A 19 13.44 6.73 0.23
C ARG A 19 14.18 5.86 1.25
N PRO A 20 13.98 4.53 1.22
CA PRO A 20 13.05 3.78 0.37
C PRO A 20 11.61 3.74 0.94
N LEU A 21 10.69 3.08 0.22
CA LEU A 21 9.39 2.64 0.71
C LEU A 21 9.61 1.87 2.01
N ALA A 22 9.12 2.44 3.10
CA ALA A 22 9.38 1.90 4.43
C ALA A 22 8.26 0.95 4.88
N ALA A 23 7.00 1.29 4.59
CA ALA A 23 5.85 0.51 5.02
C ALA A 23 4.60 0.80 4.18
N ALA A 24 3.68 -0.18 4.14
CA ALA A 24 2.32 0.00 3.66
C ALA A 24 1.34 -0.67 4.62
N LEU A 25 0.27 0.01 5.04
CA LEU A 25 -0.70 -0.48 6.00
C LEU A 25 -2.13 -0.34 5.48
N ALA A 26 -2.93 -1.39 5.64
CA ALA A 26 -4.37 -1.33 5.42
C ALA A 26 -5.06 -0.68 6.61
N VAL A 27 -5.62 0.51 6.39
CA VAL A 27 -6.34 1.28 7.41
C VAL A 27 -7.83 0.98 7.38
N ARG A 28 -8.36 0.64 6.20
CA ARG A 28 -9.77 0.28 6.03
C ARG A 28 -9.99 -0.50 4.75
N GLY A 29 -10.79 -1.55 4.80
CA GLY A 29 -11.28 -2.27 3.64
C GLY A 29 -12.81 -2.30 3.63
N ARG A 30 -13.38 -2.27 2.42
CA ARG A 30 -14.82 -2.51 2.20
C ARG A 30 -15.07 -3.12 0.84
N TRP A 31 -16.06 -3.99 0.75
CA TRP A 31 -16.63 -4.37 -0.53
C TRP A 31 -17.56 -3.28 -1.05
N TRP A 32 -17.42 -2.89 -2.31
CA TRP A 32 -18.30 -1.90 -2.93
C TRP A 32 -18.45 -2.16 -4.43
N ARG A 33 -19.69 -2.37 -4.89
CA ARG A 33 -20.03 -2.59 -6.31
C ARG A 33 -19.11 -3.62 -7.00
N GLY A 34 -18.90 -4.77 -6.37
CA GLY A 34 -18.06 -5.85 -6.90
C GLY A 34 -16.54 -5.67 -6.70
N ARG A 35 -16.08 -4.50 -6.24
CA ARG A 35 -14.67 -4.16 -6.01
C ARG A 35 -14.29 -4.28 -4.54
N LEU A 36 -13.00 -4.52 -4.27
CA LEU A 36 -12.41 -4.34 -2.95
C LEU A 36 -11.83 -2.93 -2.86
N ARG A 37 -12.45 -2.07 -2.07
CA ARG A 37 -11.92 -0.74 -1.79
C ARG A 37 -11.02 -0.81 -0.56
N LEU A 38 -9.76 -0.42 -0.72
CA LEU A 38 -8.81 -0.30 0.37
C LEU A 38 -8.45 1.17 0.59
N THR A 39 -8.27 1.54 1.85
CA THR A 39 -7.55 2.74 2.26
C THR A 39 -6.21 2.29 2.82
N LEU A 40 -5.14 2.76 2.18
CA LEU A 40 -3.78 2.37 2.48
C LEU A 40 -3.01 3.57 2.99
N GLU A 41 -2.25 3.39 4.05
CA GLU A 41 -1.22 4.33 4.50
C GLU A 41 0.12 3.83 3.99
N VAL A 42 0.90 4.67 3.31
CA VAL A 42 2.19 4.31 2.73
C VAL A 42 3.26 5.29 3.18
N HIS A 43 4.34 4.76 3.72
CA HIS A 43 5.50 5.50 4.22
C HIS A 43 6.61 5.48 3.17
N GLY A 44 7.16 6.65 2.83
CA GLY A 44 8.14 6.77 1.74
C GLY A 44 7.51 6.83 0.34
N ALA A 45 6.25 7.30 0.27
CA ALA A 45 5.52 7.49 -0.98
C ALA A 45 5.95 8.74 -1.78
N CYS A 46 6.93 9.49 -1.26
CA CYS A 46 7.44 10.73 -1.84
C CYS A 46 8.93 10.61 -2.21
N VAL A 47 9.41 11.53 -3.03
CA VAL A 47 10.84 11.78 -3.27
C VAL A 47 11.02 13.28 -3.23
N GLY A 48 11.54 13.78 -2.10
CA GLY A 48 11.45 15.19 -1.79
C GLY A 48 9.99 15.63 -1.74
N GLU A 49 9.62 16.66 -2.49
CA GLU A 49 8.24 17.19 -2.49
C GLU A 49 7.29 16.50 -3.49
N ARG A 50 7.78 15.53 -4.27
CA ARG A 50 7.00 14.89 -5.34
C ARG A 50 6.45 13.54 -4.89
N SER A 51 5.16 13.29 -5.16
CA SER A 51 4.57 11.95 -5.01
C SER A 51 5.19 10.99 -6.03
N ARG A 52 5.50 9.77 -5.58
CA ARG A 52 5.90 8.66 -6.45
C ARG A 52 4.67 8.09 -7.15
N GLY A 53 4.86 7.58 -8.36
CA GLY A 53 3.90 6.64 -8.94
C GLY A 53 4.00 5.33 -8.18
N LEU A 54 2.90 4.86 -7.61
CA LEU A 54 2.86 3.64 -6.81
C LEU A 54 1.76 2.72 -7.32
N GLU A 55 2.04 1.43 -7.30
CA GLU A 55 1.11 0.38 -7.72
C GLU A 55 0.90 -0.61 -6.58
N LEU A 56 -0.32 -1.13 -6.49
CA LEU A 56 -0.64 -2.30 -5.68
C LEU A 56 -0.47 -3.55 -6.54
N SER A 57 0.46 -4.42 -6.18
CA SER A 57 0.59 -5.75 -6.75
C SER A 57 -0.25 -6.77 -5.98
N LEU A 58 -0.97 -7.59 -6.73
CA LEU A 58 -1.71 -8.76 -6.27
C LEU A 58 -1.03 -9.99 -6.85
N ARG A 59 -0.26 -10.69 -6.03
CA ARG A 59 0.49 -11.87 -6.45
C ARG A 59 -0.21 -13.15 -6.04
N THR A 60 -0.44 -14.07 -6.96
CA THR A 60 -1.01 -15.38 -6.64
C THR A 60 0.03 -16.28 -5.97
N ARG A 61 -0.37 -16.95 -4.89
CA ARG A 61 0.49 -17.94 -4.22
C ARG A 61 0.48 -19.25 -5.01
N GLY A 62 1.65 -19.73 -5.42
CA GLY A 62 1.85 -21.00 -6.12
C GLY A 62 1.95 -20.89 -7.65
N GLU A 63 1.23 -19.95 -8.27
CA GLU A 63 1.28 -19.70 -9.72
C GLU A 63 2.17 -18.48 -10.09
N ASP A 64 2.60 -17.71 -9.08
CA ASP A 64 3.44 -16.50 -9.17
C ASP A 64 2.98 -15.45 -10.20
N THR A 65 1.69 -15.46 -10.54
CA THR A 65 1.07 -14.47 -11.43
C THR A 65 0.84 -13.18 -10.66
N THR A 66 1.21 -12.05 -11.24
CA THR A 66 1.03 -10.73 -10.62
C THR A 66 0.08 -9.87 -11.46
N THR A 67 -0.92 -9.29 -10.81
CA THR A 67 -1.75 -8.21 -11.37
C THR A 67 -1.44 -6.92 -10.64
N THR A 68 -1.30 -5.81 -11.35
CA THR A 68 -1.06 -4.49 -10.75
C THR A 68 -2.29 -3.59 -10.85
N VAL A 69 -2.46 -2.72 -9.86
CA VAL A 69 -3.50 -1.69 -9.81
C VAL A 69 -2.83 -0.39 -9.40
N ASP A 70 -2.94 0.64 -10.23
CA ASP A 70 -2.43 1.98 -9.89
C ASP A 70 -3.11 2.51 -8.61
N LEU A 71 -2.31 2.99 -7.66
CA LEU A 71 -2.81 3.66 -6.46
C LEU A 71 -3.34 5.06 -6.75
N GLY A 72 -2.90 5.66 -7.86
CA GLY A 72 -3.23 7.02 -8.25
C GLY A 72 -2.61 8.05 -7.30
N ARG A 73 -3.32 9.15 -7.08
CA ARG A 73 -2.86 10.24 -6.19
C ARG A 73 -3.27 10.00 -4.74
N PRO A 74 -2.42 10.38 -3.76
CA PRO A 74 -2.79 10.32 -2.35
C PRO A 74 -3.96 11.29 -2.06
N ARG A 75 -4.79 10.90 -1.10
CA ARG A 75 -5.90 11.69 -0.54
C ARG A 75 -5.45 12.67 0.52
N SER A 76 -4.39 12.32 1.25
CA SER A 76 -3.73 13.18 2.22
C SER A 76 -2.25 12.81 2.30
N LEU A 77 -1.45 13.79 2.73
CA LEU A 77 -0.01 13.70 2.86
C LEU A 77 0.39 14.38 4.17
N ASP A 78 1.10 13.66 5.03
CA ASP A 78 1.73 14.18 6.25
C ASP A 78 3.26 14.10 6.08
N GLN A 79 3.97 15.16 6.49
CA GLN A 79 5.43 15.29 6.29
C GLN A 79 6.13 15.70 7.59
N PRO A 80 6.11 14.84 8.62
CA PRO A 80 6.81 15.09 9.89
C PRO A 80 8.31 15.28 9.67
N ALA A 81 8.90 16.27 10.36
CA ALA A 81 10.34 16.52 10.27
C ALA A 81 11.15 15.30 10.73
N GLY A 82 12.17 14.92 9.95
CA GLY A 82 13.07 13.82 10.27
C GLY A 82 12.46 12.41 10.12
N ARG A 83 11.31 12.26 9.46
CA ARG A 83 10.64 10.97 9.24
C ARG A 83 10.12 10.87 7.80
N PRO A 84 9.98 9.66 7.24
CA PRO A 84 9.39 9.48 5.92
C PRO A 84 7.98 10.07 5.87
N ALA A 85 7.66 10.69 4.74
CA ALA A 85 6.32 11.18 4.46
C ALA A 85 5.32 10.03 4.47
N VAL A 86 4.15 10.31 5.03
CA VAL A 86 3.04 9.38 5.15
C VAL A 86 1.93 9.81 4.21
N SER A 87 1.59 8.95 3.25
CA SER A 87 0.56 9.20 2.25
C SER A 87 -0.60 8.24 2.40
N VAL A 88 -1.83 8.76 2.36
CA VAL A 88 -3.05 7.94 2.42
C VAL A 88 -3.66 7.78 1.04
N PHE A 89 -3.76 6.56 0.54
CA PHE A 89 -4.35 6.24 -0.75
C PHE A 89 -5.72 5.59 -0.57
N ARG A 90 -6.60 5.79 -1.56
CA ARG A 90 -7.84 5.02 -1.69
C ARG A 90 -7.83 4.32 -3.02
N VAL A 91 -7.69 3.00 -3.00
CA VAL A 91 -7.58 2.16 -4.19
C VAL A 91 -8.81 1.26 -4.32
N ASP A 92 -9.32 1.11 -5.54
CA ASP A 92 -10.43 0.24 -5.88
C ASP A 92 -9.93 -0.96 -6.70
N VAL A 93 -9.61 -2.06 -6.00
CA VAL A 93 -9.20 -3.31 -6.63
C VAL A 93 -10.39 -3.89 -7.40
N PRO A 94 -10.33 -3.98 -8.74
CA PRO A 94 -11.42 -4.51 -9.53
C PRO A 94 -11.62 -5.99 -9.22
N GLY A 95 -12.87 -6.46 -9.31
CA GLY A 95 -13.17 -7.89 -9.12
C GLY A 95 -12.42 -8.79 -10.10
N SER A 96 -12.11 -8.30 -11.31
CA SER A 96 -11.31 -9.01 -12.31
C SER A 96 -9.86 -9.23 -11.87
N ALA A 97 -9.26 -8.33 -11.09
CA ALA A 97 -7.91 -8.52 -10.53
C ALA A 97 -7.88 -9.58 -9.42
N LEU A 98 -9.04 -10.00 -8.93
CA LEU A 98 -9.23 -11.06 -7.94
C LEU A 98 -9.92 -12.28 -8.55
N ALA A 99 -10.08 -12.36 -9.87
CA ALA A 99 -10.73 -13.49 -10.51
C ALA A 99 -9.80 -14.70 -10.52
N ALA A 100 -10.32 -15.86 -10.14
CA ALA A 100 -9.60 -17.13 -10.17
C ALA A 100 -10.57 -18.28 -10.49
N ARG A 101 -10.07 -19.34 -11.12
CA ARG A 101 -10.86 -20.55 -11.43
C ARG A 101 -11.03 -21.48 -10.22
N GLY A 102 -10.06 -21.48 -9.30
CA GLY A 102 -10.05 -22.33 -8.12
C GLY A 102 -9.88 -21.53 -6.83
N ARG A 103 -9.52 -22.25 -5.76
CA ARG A 103 -9.14 -21.61 -4.50
C ARG A 103 -7.75 -20.98 -4.64
N THR A 104 -7.69 -19.66 -4.64
CA THR A 104 -6.46 -18.88 -4.87
C THR A 104 -6.25 -17.90 -3.73
N PHE A 105 -4.98 -17.67 -3.40
CA PHE A 105 -4.57 -16.69 -2.40
C PHE A 105 -3.76 -15.59 -3.10
N PHE A 106 -4.20 -14.35 -2.92
CA PHE A 106 -3.54 -13.15 -3.40
C PHE A 106 -2.80 -12.49 -2.25
N ASP A 107 -1.52 -12.25 -2.46
CA ASP A 107 -0.61 -11.63 -1.54
C ASP A 107 -0.37 -10.18 -2.00
N LEU A 108 -0.74 -9.19 -1.16
CA LEU A 108 -0.76 -7.79 -1.56
C LEU A 108 0.53 -7.04 -1.16
N SER A 109 1.09 -6.27 -2.09
CA SER A 109 2.28 -5.45 -1.85
C SER A 109 2.16 -4.11 -2.57
N VAL A 110 2.79 -3.06 -2.05
CA VAL A 110 2.96 -1.78 -2.76
C VAL A 110 4.37 -1.72 -3.31
N HIS A 111 4.52 -1.29 -4.56
CA HIS A 111 5.81 -1.06 -5.21
C HIS A 111 5.79 0.23 -6.03
N VAL A 112 6.96 0.68 -6.44
CA VAL A 112 7.12 1.90 -7.24
C VAL A 112 6.81 1.57 -8.69
N ALA A 113 5.96 2.37 -9.33
CA ALA A 113 5.60 2.14 -10.73
C ALA A 113 6.84 2.23 -11.64
N GLY A 114 7.00 1.27 -12.55
CA GLY A 114 8.09 1.26 -13.55
C GLY A 114 9.47 0.84 -13.04
N ASP A 115 9.63 0.46 -11.77
CA ASP A 115 10.92 0.04 -11.19
C ASP A 115 11.20 -1.48 -11.29
N GLY A 116 10.34 -2.23 -11.98
CA GLY A 116 10.41 -3.69 -12.09
C GLY A 116 10.05 -4.45 -10.79
N GLY A 117 9.50 -3.78 -9.79
CA GLY A 117 9.17 -4.34 -8.47
C GLY A 117 10.38 -4.46 -7.54
N THR A 118 11.46 -3.73 -7.82
CA THR A 118 12.70 -3.77 -7.03
C THR A 118 12.51 -3.16 -5.65
N GLU A 119 11.73 -2.07 -5.55
CA GLU A 119 11.37 -1.45 -4.30
C GLU A 119 9.91 -1.77 -3.94
N ARG A 120 9.73 -2.71 -3.02
CA ARG A 120 8.42 -3.28 -2.68
C ARG A 120 8.28 -3.53 -1.18
N VAL A 121 7.10 -3.20 -0.66
CA VAL A 121 6.69 -3.48 0.72
C VAL A 121 5.40 -4.29 0.76
N ARG A 122 5.34 -5.28 1.65
CA ARG A 122 4.10 -6.04 1.90
C ARG A 122 3.07 -5.11 2.56
N VAL A 123 1.81 -5.21 2.15
CA VAL A 123 0.74 -4.48 2.82
C VAL A 123 0.46 -5.16 4.15
N ALA A 124 0.67 -4.46 5.26
CA ALA A 124 0.32 -4.91 6.59
C ALA A 124 -1.19 -4.76 6.85
N ALA A 125 -1.75 -5.64 7.67
CA ALA A 125 -3.12 -5.61 8.17
C ALA A 125 -3.10 -5.92 9.68
N PRO A 126 -2.65 -4.95 10.51
CA PRO A 126 -2.40 -5.20 11.93
C PRO A 126 -3.68 -5.40 12.75
N LEU A 127 -4.80 -4.82 12.30
CA LEU A 127 -6.08 -4.86 13.00
C LEU A 127 -7.10 -5.63 12.17
N GLN A 128 -7.73 -6.66 12.74
CA GLN A 128 -8.80 -7.39 12.03
C GLN A 128 -10.02 -6.51 11.77
N SER A 129 -10.29 -5.53 12.63
CA SER A 129 -11.42 -4.59 12.52
C SER A 129 -11.37 -3.69 11.29
N VAL A 130 -10.21 -3.56 10.64
CA VAL A 130 -10.07 -2.79 9.40
C VAL A 130 -10.44 -3.59 8.16
N LEU A 131 -10.57 -4.92 8.28
CA LEU A 131 -10.86 -5.81 7.16
C LEU A 131 -12.36 -5.85 6.89
N PRO A 132 -12.78 -5.95 5.63
CA PRO A 132 -14.18 -6.11 5.32
C PRO A 132 -14.67 -7.49 5.73
N GLU A 133 -15.96 -7.58 6.08
CA GLU A 133 -16.63 -8.87 6.21
C GLU A 133 -16.44 -9.74 4.96
N PRO A 134 -16.32 -11.07 5.11
CA PRO A 134 -16.27 -11.97 3.96
C PRO A 134 -17.48 -11.77 3.06
N ARG A 135 -17.29 -11.90 1.75
CA ARG A 135 -18.38 -11.99 0.78
C ARG A 135 -18.37 -13.35 0.10
N ARG A 136 -19.44 -13.70 -0.61
CA ARG A 136 -19.52 -14.95 -1.36
C ARG A 136 -18.31 -15.12 -2.29
N GLY A 137 -17.51 -16.15 -2.03
CA GLY A 137 -16.32 -16.50 -2.83
C GLY A 137 -15.07 -15.65 -2.58
N ALA A 138 -15.07 -14.70 -1.63
CA ALA A 138 -13.87 -13.92 -1.32
C ALA A 138 -13.79 -13.49 0.14
N ARG A 139 -12.62 -13.66 0.75
CA ARG A 139 -12.30 -13.25 2.12
C ARG A 139 -10.99 -12.48 2.14
N VAL A 140 -11.01 -11.28 2.72
CA VAL A 140 -9.80 -10.56 3.06
C VAL A 140 -9.36 -10.99 4.46
N TYR A 141 -8.08 -11.25 4.66
CA TYR A 141 -7.56 -11.72 5.94
C TYR A 141 -6.15 -11.18 6.20
N SER A 142 -5.78 -11.17 7.49
CA SER A 142 -4.39 -10.96 7.91
C SER A 142 -3.72 -12.31 8.09
N THR A 143 -2.54 -12.47 7.51
CA THR A 143 -1.69 -13.66 7.63
C THR A 143 -1.08 -13.74 9.03
N VAL A 144 -0.43 -14.87 9.34
CA VAL A 144 0.31 -15.04 10.61
C VAL A 144 1.42 -14.01 10.83
N HIS A 145 1.96 -13.44 9.75
CA HIS A 145 2.96 -12.37 9.79
C HIS A 145 2.34 -10.97 9.75
N GLY A 146 1.02 -10.85 9.94
CA GLY A 146 0.32 -9.57 9.95
C GLY A 146 0.15 -8.92 8.58
N ASN A 147 0.39 -9.63 7.47
CA ASN A 147 0.24 -9.10 6.12
C ASN A 147 -1.18 -9.32 5.57
N LEU A 148 -1.67 -8.36 4.80
CA LEU A 148 -2.93 -8.40 4.07
C LEU A 148 -2.85 -9.40 2.91
N SER A 149 -3.79 -10.35 2.90
CA SER A 149 -4.00 -11.27 1.79
C SER A 149 -5.50 -11.40 1.49
N VAL A 150 -5.82 -11.82 0.27
CA VAL A 150 -7.19 -12.11 -0.16
C VAL A 150 -7.27 -13.56 -0.58
N GLN A 151 -8.18 -14.31 0.01
CA GLN A 151 -8.54 -15.64 -0.45
C GLN A 151 -9.76 -15.51 -1.36
N VAL A 152 -9.69 -16.13 -2.54
CA VAL A 152 -10.80 -16.24 -3.48
C VAL A 152 -11.09 -17.72 -3.71
N VAL A 153 -12.37 -18.05 -3.77
CA VAL A 153 -12.84 -19.37 -4.22
C VAL A 153 -13.57 -19.11 -5.53
N GLY A 154 -12.91 -19.48 -6.63
CA GLY A 154 -13.50 -19.47 -7.97
C GLY A 154 -14.79 -20.26 -8.02
N ARG A 155 -15.67 -19.89 -8.95
CA ARG A 155 -16.81 -20.72 -9.35
C ARG A 155 -16.42 -21.55 -10.56
#